data_AF-A0A7W1FIN1-F1
#
_entry.id   AF-A0A7W1FIN1-F1
#
_cell.length_a   1.000
_cell.length_b   1.000
_cell.length_c   1.000
_cell.angle_alpha   90.00
_cell.angle_beta   90.00
_cell.angle_gamma   90.00
#
_symmetry.space_group_name_H-M   'P 1'
#
loop_
_entity.id
_entity.type
_entity.pdbx_description
1 polymer ?
#
loop_
_entity_poly.entity_id
_entity_poly.type
_entity_poly.pdbx_seq_one_letter_code
_entity_poly.pdbx_strand_id
1 'polypeptide(L)'
;MPRRHLPAFVLLLLTMGLTAAEPVRLIFDTDMDSDCDDVGALAMVHAMADGDEVELLGVAVSSHHEWSAPCTDAINTWYGRPDISIGAPKGHAAQAKSKFAKTIAERFPHDLTSAAQAEDAVALYRRLLFAAPDRSVVIVTVGDLTNIADLLKSPASGDQPDGVTLAKQKVALWVCMGGNFIGKPAHDDLKLTNNNFTGDKAGSLYAVRHWPTRLVFVGREIGSVPSGLKAGARLQELPADHPVRVGYEAYFGGQPKDRHVADQTAVLFAVRGLRDYWDIEAKGFMDLQADNTFTWNYAADRHEYLLKRTVDGKPNDREIEGVIEGLMMHHRTKPIR
;
A
#
# COMPACT_ATOMS: atom_id res chain seq x y z
N MET A 1 -8.11 -60.76 49.45
CA MET A 1 -8.26 -60.17 48.10
C MET A 1 -7.91 -58.70 48.16
N PRO A 2 -6.84 -58.22 47.51
CA PRO A 2 -6.51 -56.80 47.47
C PRO A 2 -7.30 -56.11 46.35
N ARG A 3 -8.00 -55.01 46.68
CA ARG A 3 -8.67 -54.13 45.72
C ARG A 3 -7.62 -53.38 44.91
N ARG A 4 -7.58 -53.61 43.60
CA ARG A 4 -6.74 -52.88 42.64
C ARG A 4 -7.34 -51.49 42.39
N HIS A 5 -6.61 -50.45 42.76
CA HIS A 5 -6.93 -49.06 42.39
C HIS A 5 -6.41 -48.77 40.97
N LEU A 6 -7.28 -48.92 39.95
CA LEU A 6 -7.61 -47.83 39.02
C LEU A 6 -6.87 -46.47 39.04
N PRO A 7 -5.72 -46.17 38.40
CA PRO A 7 -5.31 -44.77 38.26
C PRO A 7 -6.14 -44.11 37.16
N ALA A 8 -6.91 -43.07 37.53
CA ALA A 8 -7.64 -42.23 36.60
C ALA A 8 -6.63 -41.38 35.80
N PHE A 9 -6.44 -41.72 34.53
CA PHE A 9 -5.71 -40.89 33.58
C PHE A 9 -6.60 -39.71 33.20
N VAL A 10 -6.29 -38.51 33.73
CA VAL A 10 -6.87 -37.26 33.23
C VAL A 10 -6.15 -36.91 31.94
N LEU A 11 -6.81 -37.14 30.81
CA LEU A 11 -6.35 -36.70 29.50
C LEU A 11 -6.58 -35.19 29.39
N LEU A 12 -5.52 -34.40 29.62
CA LEU A 12 -5.52 -32.97 29.37
C LEU A 12 -5.46 -32.75 27.85
N LEU A 13 -6.62 -32.55 27.21
CA LEU A 13 -6.70 -32.12 25.82
C LEU A 13 -6.24 -30.66 25.74
N LEU A 14 -4.96 -30.45 25.38
CA LEU A 14 -4.48 -29.16 24.89
C LEU A 14 -5.13 -28.90 23.53
N THR A 15 -6.23 -28.15 23.52
CA THR A 15 -6.71 -27.50 22.31
C THR A 15 -5.68 -26.42 21.94
N MET A 16 -4.73 -26.74 21.06
CA MET A 16 -4.01 -25.74 20.28
C MET A 16 -5.04 -25.04 19.40
N GLY A 17 -5.64 -23.96 19.91
CA GLY A 17 -6.41 -23.06 19.08
C GLY A 17 -5.46 -22.50 18.03
N LEU A 18 -5.77 -22.71 16.75
CA LEU A 18 -5.20 -21.88 15.69
C LEU A 18 -5.69 -20.45 15.96
N THR A 19 -4.88 -19.63 16.62
CA THR A 19 -5.09 -18.19 16.63
C THR A 19 -4.86 -17.73 15.20
N ALA A 20 -5.92 -17.35 14.50
CA ALA A 20 -5.79 -16.62 13.24
C ALA A 20 -4.90 -15.40 13.49
N ALA A 21 -3.96 -15.12 12.59
CA ALA A 21 -3.16 -13.91 12.68
C ALA A 21 -4.08 -12.69 12.71
N GLU A 22 -3.77 -11.69 13.55
CA GLU A 22 -4.55 -10.45 13.54
C GLU A 22 -4.46 -9.76 12.16
N PRO A 23 -5.55 -9.15 11.67
CA PRO A 23 -5.53 -8.39 10.42
C PRO A 23 -4.49 -7.26 10.48
N VAL A 24 -3.86 -6.97 9.33
CA VAL A 24 -2.94 -5.84 9.21
C VAL A 24 -3.74 -4.54 9.26
N ARG A 25 -3.47 -3.71 10.27
CA ARG A 25 -4.03 -2.36 10.41
C ARG A 25 -3.36 -1.42 9.41
N LEU A 26 -4.02 -1.17 8.29
CA LEU A 26 -3.44 -0.55 7.12
C LEU A 26 -3.95 0.89 6.93
N ILE A 27 -3.02 1.82 6.71
CA ILE A 27 -3.31 3.09 6.03
C ILE A 27 -2.76 2.97 4.62
N PHE A 28 -3.62 3.18 3.62
CA PHE A 28 -3.24 3.15 2.21
C PHE A 28 -3.07 4.58 1.68
N ASP A 29 -1.91 4.90 1.12
CA ASP A 29 -1.55 6.25 0.65
C ASP A 29 -1.24 6.21 -0.85
N THR A 30 -2.03 6.88 -1.67
CA THR A 30 -2.10 6.70 -3.12
C THR A 30 -2.27 8.04 -3.84
N ASP A 31 -1.72 8.19 -5.04
CA ASP A 31 -2.00 9.39 -5.86
C ASP A 31 -3.41 9.30 -6.50
N MET A 32 -3.91 8.07 -6.70
CA MET A 32 -5.14 7.71 -7.38
C MET A 32 -5.34 8.52 -8.67
N ASP A 33 -4.27 8.72 -9.44
CA ASP A 33 -4.34 9.47 -10.69
C ASP A 33 -3.49 8.92 -11.83
N SER A 34 -2.20 8.74 -11.62
CA SER A 34 -1.21 8.77 -12.70
C SER A 34 -1.20 7.48 -13.52
N ASP A 35 -1.40 6.35 -12.86
CA ASP A 35 -1.51 5.03 -13.48
C ASP A 35 -2.66 4.20 -12.88
N CYS A 36 -3.10 3.19 -13.60
CA CYS A 36 -4.25 2.39 -13.18
C CYS A 36 -3.91 1.35 -12.11
N ASP A 37 -2.62 1.15 -11.79
CA ASP A 37 -2.24 0.26 -10.70
C ASP A 37 -2.69 0.73 -9.31
N ASP A 38 -2.89 2.03 -9.07
CA ASP A 38 -3.54 2.52 -7.84
C ASP A 38 -4.93 1.90 -7.63
N VAL A 39 -5.73 1.83 -8.71
CA VAL A 39 -7.06 1.22 -8.69
C VAL A 39 -6.97 -0.28 -8.40
N GLY A 40 -6.00 -0.95 -9.02
CA GLY A 40 -5.75 -2.38 -8.78
C GLY A 40 -5.26 -2.67 -7.36
N ALA A 41 -4.39 -1.82 -6.81
CA ALA A 41 -3.86 -1.92 -5.46
C ALA A 41 -4.95 -1.70 -4.41
N LEU A 42 -5.80 -0.68 -4.57
CA LEU A 42 -6.94 -0.46 -3.67
C LEU A 42 -7.94 -1.63 -3.73
N ALA A 43 -8.17 -2.21 -4.92
CA ALA A 43 -8.98 -3.42 -5.05
C ALA A 43 -8.41 -4.61 -4.26
N MET A 44 -7.09 -4.81 -4.32
CA MET A 44 -6.41 -5.85 -3.53
C MET A 44 -6.54 -5.61 -2.02
N VAL A 45 -6.46 -4.36 -1.57
CA VAL A 45 -6.70 -4.00 -0.16
C VAL A 45 -8.12 -4.40 0.25
N HIS A 46 -9.14 -4.08 -0.56
CA HIS A 46 -10.53 -4.48 -0.28
C HIS A 46 -10.74 -5.99 -0.31
N ALA A 47 -10.11 -6.70 -1.25
CA ALA A 47 -10.14 -8.16 -1.31
C ALA A 47 -9.56 -8.80 -0.04
N MET A 48 -8.41 -8.29 0.42
CA MET A 48 -7.77 -8.76 1.65
C MET A 48 -8.53 -8.34 2.91
N ALA A 49 -9.25 -7.22 2.88
CA ALA A 49 -10.15 -6.82 3.97
C ALA A 49 -11.42 -7.71 4.03
N ASP A 50 -11.94 -8.18 2.89
CA ASP A 50 -13.03 -9.17 2.85
C ASP A 50 -12.57 -10.57 3.30
N GLY A 51 -11.26 -10.84 3.21
CA GLY A 51 -10.61 -12.07 3.67
C GLY A 51 -10.04 -12.01 5.09
N ASP A 52 -10.39 -10.98 5.87
CA ASP A 52 -9.88 -10.75 7.24
C ASP A 52 -8.33 -10.65 7.35
N GLU A 53 -7.63 -10.37 6.26
CA GLU A 53 -6.17 -10.13 6.25
C GLU A 53 -5.83 -8.65 6.51
N VAL A 54 -6.76 -7.72 6.26
CA VAL A 54 -6.57 -6.27 6.41
C VAL A 54 -7.71 -5.62 7.20
N GLU A 55 -7.34 -4.78 8.17
CA GLU A 55 -8.20 -3.76 8.75
C GLU A 55 -7.81 -2.40 8.12
N LEU A 56 -8.57 -1.95 7.12
CA LEU A 56 -8.29 -0.67 6.43
C LEU A 56 -8.75 0.49 7.31
N LEU A 57 -7.80 1.23 7.88
CA LEU A 57 -8.07 2.34 8.80
C LEU A 57 -8.49 3.63 8.07
N GLY A 58 -7.98 3.83 6.86
CA GLY A 58 -8.21 5.03 6.07
C GLY A 58 -7.40 5.03 4.77
N VAL A 59 -7.79 5.90 3.85
CA VAL A 59 -7.06 6.14 2.60
C VAL A 59 -6.61 7.59 2.54
N ALA A 60 -5.31 7.82 2.40
CA ALA A 60 -4.75 9.15 2.16
C ALA A 60 -4.49 9.31 0.66
N VAL A 61 -5.04 10.35 0.05
CA VAL A 61 -4.69 10.75 -1.31
C VAL A 61 -3.51 11.71 -1.23
N SER A 62 -2.48 11.51 -2.05
CA SER A 62 -1.27 12.37 -2.11
C SER A 62 -1.24 13.32 -3.30
N SER A 63 -2.29 13.33 -4.12
CA SER A 63 -2.44 14.19 -5.30
C SER A 63 -3.42 15.36 -5.10
N HIS A 64 -3.18 16.46 -5.81
CA HIS A 64 -4.11 17.57 -6.01
C HIS A 64 -5.09 17.39 -7.18
N HIS A 65 -5.05 16.26 -7.87
CA HIS A 65 -5.98 16.01 -8.95
C HIS A 65 -7.42 15.95 -8.41
N GLU A 66 -8.31 16.79 -8.96
CA GLU A 66 -9.63 17.09 -8.40
C GLU A 66 -10.52 15.85 -8.21
N TRP A 67 -10.31 14.82 -9.03
CA TRP A 67 -11.06 13.57 -9.04
C TRP A 67 -10.42 12.43 -8.24
N SER A 68 -9.21 12.57 -7.70
CA SER A 68 -8.53 11.47 -7.00
C SER A 68 -9.31 11.03 -5.76
N ALA A 69 -9.67 11.97 -4.88
CA ALA A 69 -10.44 11.64 -3.67
C ALA A 69 -11.87 11.12 -3.98
N PRO A 70 -12.66 11.76 -4.88
CA PRO A 70 -13.94 11.20 -5.32
C PRO A 70 -13.83 9.79 -5.94
N CYS A 71 -12.77 9.54 -6.73
CA CYS A 71 -12.51 8.22 -7.31
C CYS A 71 -12.24 7.17 -6.22
N THR A 72 -11.39 7.49 -5.25
CA THR A 72 -11.12 6.63 -4.09
C THR A 72 -12.40 6.32 -3.32
N ASP A 73 -13.23 7.31 -3.04
CA ASP A 73 -14.50 7.12 -2.34
C ASP A 73 -15.46 6.22 -3.12
N ALA A 74 -15.57 6.44 -4.43
CA ALA A 74 -16.40 5.62 -5.29
C ALA A 74 -15.97 4.14 -5.31
N ILE A 75 -14.66 3.87 -5.29
CA ILE A 75 -14.13 2.51 -5.16
C ILE A 75 -14.46 1.93 -3.78
N ASN A 76 -14.20 2.67 -2.70
CA ASN A 76 -14.50 2.24 -1.32
C ASN A 76 -15.99 1.92 -1.13
N THR A 77 -16.86 2.81 -1.61
CA THR A 77 -18.30 2.68 -1.58
C THR A 77 -18.78 1.50 -2.42
N TRP A 78 -18.18 1.23 -3.58
CA TRP A 78 -18.54 0.05 -4.38
C TRP A 78 -18.17 -1.27 -3.69
N TYR A 79 -17.01 -1.32 -3.02
CA TYR A 79 -16.65 -2.43 -2.11
C TYR A 79 -17.44 -2.39 -0.79
N GLY A 80 -18.42 -1.48 -0.70
CA GLY A 80 -19.34 -1.20 0.41
C GLY A 80 -18.67 -1.04 1.75
N ARG A 81 -17.67 -0.15 1.73
CA ARG A 81 -17.04 0.49 2.87
C ARG A 81 -17.09 2.02 2.68
N PRO A 82 -18.29 2.62 2.54
CA PRO A 82 -18.43 4.06 2.28
C PRO A 82 -17.87 4.93 3.43
N ASP A 83 -17.87 4.40 4.65
CA ASP A 83 -17.44 5.16 5.83
C ASP A 83 -15.90 5.17 6.05
N ILE A 84 -15.11 4.62 5.12
CA ILE A 84 -13.64 4.71 5.21
C ILE A 84 -13.26 6.18 5.09
N SER A 85 -12.57 6.70 6.11
CA SER A 85 -12.08 8.07 6.09
C SER A 85 -11.09 8.28 4.95
N ILE A 86 -11.31 9.32 4.15
CA ILE A 86 -10.43 9.76 3.08
C ILE A 86 -9.86 11.13 3.39
N GLY A 87 -8.54 11.24 3.28
CA GLY A 87 -7.78 12.46 3.45
C GLY A 87 -7.22 12.91 2.11
N ALA A 88 -7.16 14.22 1.88
CA ALA A 88 -6.51 14.78 0.70
C ALA A 88 -5.65 15.99 1.10
N PRO A 89 -4.59 16.32 0.34
CA PRO A 89 -3.70 17.40 0.70
C PRO A 89 -4.45 18.73 0.61
N LYS A 90 -4.31 19.59 1.63
CA LYS A 90 -4.81 20.98 1.59
C LYS A 90 -3.71 21.99 1.30
N GLY A 91 -2.46 21.54 1.32
CA GLY A 91 -1.25 22.34 1.18
C GLY A 91 -0.61 22.20 -0.21
N HIS A 92 0.67 21.86 -0.24
CA HIS A 92 1.38 21.49 -1.46
C HIS A 92 1.14 20.00 -1.75
N ALA A 93 0.96 19.64 -3.01
CA ALA A 93 1.07 18.27 -3.48
C ALA A 93 1.37 18.27 -4.97
N ALA A 94 1.78 17.10 -5.47
CA ALA A 94 1.90 16.88 -6.89
C ALA A 94 0.51 16.86 -7.56
N GLN A 95 0.52 17.02 -8.87
CA GLN A 95 -0.69 16.91 -9.68
C GLN A 95 -0.32 16.25 -11.00
N ALA A 96 -0.63 14.97 -11.14
CA ALA A 96 -0.58 14.28 -12.41
C ALA A 96 -1.93 14.40 -13.14
N LYS A 97 -1.96 13.98 -14.41
CA LYS A 97 -3.22 13.85 -15.15
C LYS A 97 -3.75 12.44 -14.91
N SER A 98 -5.03 12.31 -14.59
CA SER A 98 -5.68 11.00 -14.60
C SER A 98 -6.44 10.72 -15.88
N LYS A 99 -6.40 9.46 -16.32
CA LYS A 99 -7.24 8.94 -17.42
C LYS A 99 -8.51 8.25 -16.91
N PHE A 100 -8.60 7.94 -15.63
CA PHE A 100 -9.64 7.08 -15.08
C PHE A 100 -10.41 7.72 -13.92
N ALA A 101 -9.77 8.58 -13.11
CA ALA A 101 -10.34 9.02 -11.83
C ALA A 101 -11.71 9.69 -12.00
N LYS A 102 -11.83 10.59 -12.98
CA LYS A 102 -13.10 11.23 -13.32
C LYS A 102 -14.16 10.21 -13.74
N THR A 103 -13.81 9.27 -14.62
CA THR A 103 -14.73 8.26 -15.15
C THR A 103 -15.28 7.36 -14.05
N ILE A 104 -14.44 6.96 -13.08
CA ILE A 104 -14.90 6.16 -11.93
C ILE A 104 -15.79 7.01 -11.03
N ALA A 105 -15.35 8.21 -10.63
CA ALA A 105 -16.12 9.09 -9.77
C ALA A 105 -17.52 9.38 -10.36
N GLU A 106 -17.62 9.73 -11.64
CA GLU A 106 -18.91 10.04 -12.27
C GLU A 106 -19.84 8.82 -12.43
N ARG A 107 -19.29 7.60 -12.45
CA ARG A 107 -20.05 6.39 -12.77
C ARG A 107 -20.56 5.64 -11.53
N PHE A 108 -19.90 5.80 -10.39
CA PHE A 108 -20.16 5.01 -9.20
C PHE A 108 -20.65 5.86 -8.02
N PRO A 109 -21.55 5.33 -7.17
CA PRO A 109 -22.03 6.04 -5.98
C PRO A 109 -20.87 6.38 -5.03
N HIS A 110 -20.90 7.59 -4.49
CA HIS A 110 -19.94 8.13 -3.53
C HIS A 110 -20.55 9.40 -2.92
N ASP A 111 -20.09 9.84 -1.75
CA ASP A 111 -20.55 11.07 -1.10
C ASP A 111 -19.49 12.19 -1.09
N LEU A 112 -18.22 11.82 -1.32
CA LEU A 112 -17.10 12.75 -1.44
C LEU A 112 -17.00 13.32 -2.86
N THR A 113 -17.70 14.41 -3.12
CA THR A 113 -17.81 15.01 -4.47
C THR A 113 -16.62 15.89 -4.88
N SER A 114 -15.66 16.15 -3.98
CA SER A 114 -14.44 16.89 -4.31
C SER A 114 -13.31 16.64 -3.30
N ALA A 115 -12.06 16.80 -3.73
CA ALA A 115 -10.90 16.78 -2.84
C ALA A 115 -10.97 17.85 -1.73
N ALA A 116 -11.68 18.96 -1.96
CA ALA A 116 -11.87 20.02 -0.97
C ALA A 116 -12.71 19.56 0.24
N GLN A 117 -13.68 18.66 0.02
CA GLN A 117 -14.54 18.10 1.08
C GLN A 117 -13.83 17.04 1.94
N ALA A 118 -12.76 16.42 1.44
CA ALA A 118 -12.03 15.40 2.17
C ALA A 118 -11.41 15.99 3.46
N GLU A 119 -11.12 15.14 4.44
CA GLU A 119 -10.29 15.55 5.59
C GLU A 119 -8.91 16.02 5.07
N ASP A 120 -8.23 16.90 5.80
CA ASP A 120 -6.82 17.16 5.52
C ASP A 120 -6.00 15.86 5.72
N ALA A 121 -5.13 15.52 4.77
CA ALA A 121 -4.39 14.25 4.82
C ALA A 121 -3.53 14.13 6.09
N VAL A 122 -2.90 15.21 6.56
CA VAL A 122 -2.11 15.19 7.80
C VAL A 122 -3.02 15.03 9.01
N ALA A 123 -4.16 15.71 9.05
CA ALA A 123 -5.16 15.54 10.10
C ALA A 123 -5.67 14.08 10.18
N LEU A 124 -5.99 13.47 9.02
CA LEU A 124 -6.37 12.06 8.91
C LEU A 124 -5.28 11.16 9.53
N TYR A 125 -4.04 11.28 9.06
CA TYR A 125 -2.92 10.48 9.55
C TYR A 125 -2.77 10.61 11.07
N ARG A 126 -2.76 11.84 11.57
CA ARG A 126 -2.59 12.10 13.00
C ARG A 126 -3.71 11.48 13.82
N ARG A 127 -4.97 11.62 13.37
CA ARG A 127 -6.15 11.05 14.04
C ARG A 127 -6.11 9.52 14.07
N LEU A 128 -5.86 8.88 12.92
CA LEU A 128 -5.81 7.43 12.82
C LEU A 128 -4.66 6.83 13.63
N LEU A 129 -3.45 7.41 13.52
CA LEU A 129 -2.29 6.94 14.27
C LEU A 129 -2.48 7.14 15.78
N PHE A 130 -2.98 8.29 16.21
CA PHE A 130 -3.16 8.57 17.63
C PHE A 130 -4.16 7.60 18.29
N ALA A 131 -5.23 7.22 17.57
CA ALA A 131 -6.22 6.26 18.04
C ALA A 131 -5.73 4.81 18.03
N ALA A 132 -4.71 4.48 17.24
CA ALA A 132 -4.21 3.12 17.11
C ALA A 132 -3.37 2.66 18.32
N PRO A 133 -3.30 1.35 18.59
CA PRO A 133 -2.31 0.78 19.50
C PRO A 133 -0.89 1.10 19.05
N ASP A 134 0.04 1.18 20.01
CA ASP A 134 1.45 1.42 19.69
C ASP A 134 2.00 0.30 18.81
N ARG A 135 2.87 0.67 17.86
CA ARG A 135 3.59 -0.27 16.98
C ARG A 135 2.66 -1.25 16.24
N SER A 136 1.47 -0.80 15.84
CA SER A 136 0.46 -1.66 15.23
C SER A 136 0.09 -1.30 13.80
N VAL A 137 0.32 -0.05 13.37
CA VAL A 137 -0.10 0.43 12.04
C VAL A 137 0.96 0.11 10.99
N VAL A 138 0.50 -0.36 9.83
CA VAL A 138 1.29 -0.46 8.60
C VAL A 138 0.82 0.64 7.65
N ILE A 139 1.77 1.38 7.10
CA ILE A 139 1.51 2.38 6.06
C ILE A 139 2.02 1.82 4.74
N VAL A 140 1.20 1.86 3.70
CA VAL A 140 1.61 1.55 2.32
C VAL A 140 1.46 2.81 1.49
N THR A 141 2.58 3.35 1.03
CA THR A 141 2.60 4.51 0.12
C THR A 141 2.93 4.05 -1.28
N VAL A 142 2.00 4.32 -2.20
CA VAL A 142 2.09 4.03 -3.63
C VAL A 142 2.00 5.28 -4.52
N GLY A 143 1.71 6.45 -3.95
CA GLY A 143 1.84 7.75 -4.62
C GLY A 143 3.01 8.59 -4.13
N ASP A 144 2.92 9.91 -4.30
CA ASP A 144 3.94 10.86 -3.83
C ASP A 144 4.11 10.87 -2.31
N LEU A 145 5.34 11.12 -1.84
CA LEU A 145 5.70 11.05 -0.41
C LEU A 145 5.36 12.32 0.39
N THR A 146 4.64 13.27 -0.20
CA THR A 146 4.31 14.56 0.42
C THR A 146 3.53 14.39 1.71
N ASN A 147 2.52 13.51 1.74
CA ASN A 147 1.74 13.22 2.94
C ASN A 147 2.60 12.74 4.11
N ILE A 148 3.56 11.83 3.84
CA ILE A 148 4.49 11.34 4.85
C ILE A 148 5.42 12.45 5.32
N ALA A 149 5.96 13.25 4.40
CA ALA A 149 6.83 14.36 4.75
C ALA A 149 6.10 15.38 5.65
N ASP A 150 4.86 15.71 5.32
CA ASP A 150 4.08 16.70 6.05
C ASP A 150 3.52 16.17 7.36
N LEU A 151 3.21 14.86 7.44
CA LEU A 151 2.99 14.17 8.71
C LEU A 151 4.21 14.37 9.62
N LEU A 152 5.42 14.04 9.16
CA LEU A 152 6.63 14.15 9.98
C LEU A 152 6.93 15.60 10.40
N LYS A 153 6.63 16.59 9.56
CA LYS A 153 6.79 18.02 9.89
C LYS A 153 5.70 18.57 10.82
N SER A 154 4.59 17.84 10.99
CA SER A 154 3.45 18.34 11.77
C SER A 154 3.85 18.54 13.25
N PRO A 155 3.55 19.71 13.85
CA PRO A 155 3.88 19.98 15.24
C PRO A 155 2.99 19.16 16.19
N ALA A 156 3.37 19.12 17.45
CA ALA A 156 2.47 18.65 18.51
C ALA A 156 1.18 19.50 18.54
N SER A 157 0.05 18.88 18.84
CA SER A 157 -1.26 19.55 18.88
C SER A 157 -2.15 18.89 19.92
N GLY A 158 -2.62 19.68 20.89
CA GLY A 158 -3.34 19.15 22.06
C GLY A 158 -2.49 18.11 22.80
N ASP A 159 -3.09 16.93 23.04
CA ASP A 159 -2.41 15.80 23.69
C ASP A 159 -1.62 14.92 22.71
N GLN A 160 -1.68 15.22 21.40
CA GLN A 160 -0.95 14.45 20.39
C GLN A 160 0.49 14.97 20.25
N PRO A 161 1.50 14.08 20.23
CA PRO A 161 2.89 14.49 20.04
C PRO A 161 3.14 15.00 18.61
N ASP A 162 4.35 15.49 18.35
CA ASP A 162 4.77 15.85 16.98
C ASP A 162 4.75 14.63 16.05
N GLY A 163 4.76 14.89 14.74
CA GLY A 163 4.63 13.88 13.71
C GLY A 163 5.65 12.74 13.77
N VAL A 164 6.93 13.07 14.02
CA VAL A 164 7.99 12.07 14.12
C VAL A 164 7.76 11.18 15.33
N THR A 165 7.46 11.79 16.49
CA THR A 165 7.17 11.04 17.72
C THR A 165 5.93 10.17 17.57
N LEU A 166 4.86 10.68 16.94
CA LEU A 166 3.63 9.93 16.68
C LEU A 166 3.90 8.73 15.77
N ALA A 167 4.59 8.93 14.63
CA ALA A 167 4.96 7.86 13.73
C ALA A 167 5.81 6.79 14.43
N LYS A 168 6.77 7.21 15.27
CA LYS A 168 7.63 6.31 16.05
C LYS A 168 6.83 5.43 17.01
N GLN A 169 5.86 6.01 17.69
CA GLN A 169 5.00 5.32 18.65
C GLN A 169 4.05 4.34 17.97
N LYS A 170 3.43 4.74 16.86
CA LYS A 170 2.24 4.06 16.33
C LYS A 170 2.52 3.14 15.15
N VAL A 171 3.51 3.46 14.33
CA VAL A 171 3.77 2.74 13.08
C VAL A 171 4.75 1.59 13.31
N ALA A 172 4.36 0.39 12.91
CA ALA A 172 5.19 -0.80 12.91
C ALA A 172 6.12 -0.82 11.68
N LEU A 173 5.56 -0.49 10.52
CA LEU A 173 6.19 -0.61 9.22
C LEU A 173 5.64 0.44 8.24
N TRP A 174 6.54 1.08 7.50
CA TRP A 174 6.21 1.80 6.28
C TRP A 174 6.74 1.02 5.08
N VAL A 175 5.84 0.67 4.17
CA VAL A 175 6.15 0.11 2.85
C VAL A 175 6.02 1.21 1.83
N CYS A 176 7.12 1.52 1.14
CA CYS A 176 7.21 2.62 0.19
C CYS A 176 7.45 2.06 -1.21
N MET A 177 6.45 2.16 -2.10
CA MET A 177 6.66 1.93 -3.53
C MET A 177 7.45 3.11 -4.07
N GLY A 178 8.71 2.87 -4.45
CA GLY A 178 9.59 3.90 -4.93
C GLY A 178 11.06 3.51 -4.89
N GLY A 179 11.88 4.27 -5.60
CA GLY A 179 13.25 3.90 -5.90
C GLY A 179 13.36 2.85 -7.01
N ASN A 180 14.59 2.58 -7.42
CA ASN A 180 14.92 1.43 -8.23
C ASN A 180 16.31 0.92 -7.81
N PHE A 181 16.38 -0.29 -7.28
CA PHE A 181 17.57 -0.80 -6.59
C PHE A 181 18.37 -1.71 -7.52
N ILE A 182 19.14 -1.09 -8.42
CA ILE A 182 19.88 -1.79 -9.47
C ILE A 182 21.37 -1.87 -9.13
N GLY A 183 22.00 -3.03 -9.39
CA GLY A 183 23.45 -3.22 -9.24
C GLY A 183 23.91 -3.62 -7.83
N LYS A 184 25.23 -3.65 -7.61
CA LYS A 184 25.87 -4.01 -6.33
C LYS A 184 27.07 -3.08 -6.04
N PRO A 185 26.98 -2.15 -5.06
CA PRO A 185 25.77 -1.81 -4.29
C PRO A 185 24.65 -1.30 -5.19
N ALA A 186 23.40 -1.44 -4.71
CA ALA A 186 22.24 -0.90 -5.41
C ALA A 186 22.36 0.62 -5.57
N HIS A 187 21.91 1.17 -6.69
CA HIS A 187 21.87 2.60 -6.97
C HIS A 187 20.74 2.91 -7.95
N ASP A 188 20.38 4.18 -8.01
CA ASP A 188 19.40 4.70 -8.95
C ASP A 188 19.89 4.58 -10.40
N ASP A 189 19.13 3.89 -11.24
CA ASP A 189 19.25 3.89 -12.69
C ASP A 189 18.53 5.12 -13.25
N LEU A 190 19.30 6.15 -13.59
CA LEU A 190 18.82 7.43 -14.12
C LEU A 190 18.00 7.30 -15.43
N LYS A 191 18.02 6.14 -16.09
CA LYS A 191 17.17 5.88 -17.27
C LYS A 191 15.77 5.45 -16.89
N LEU A 192 15.59 4.95 -15.68
CA LEU A 192 14.30 4.61 -15.09
C LEU A 192 13.84 5.80 -14.27
N THR A 193 12.60 6.23 -14.45
CA THR A 193 12.04 7.30 -13.61
C THR A 193 11.69 6.74 -12.22
N ASN A 194 11.71 7.60 -11.20
CA ASN A 194 11.20 7.29 -9.87
C ASN A 194 10.03 8.24 -9.55
N ASN A 195 8.88 7.99 -10.17
CA ASN A 195 7.79 8.97 -10.25
C ASN A 195 7.34 9.47 -8.87
N ASN A 196 7.14 8.55 -7.91
CA ASN A 196 6.71 8.85 -6.54
C ASN A 196 7.70 9.72 -5.76
N PHE A 197 8.96 9.80 -6.22
CA PHE A 197 9.96 10.67 -5.60
C PHE A 197 10.07 12.00 -6.36
N THR A 198 9.54 12.12 -7.57
CA THR A 198 9.74 13.30 -8.42
C THR A 198 8.67 14.36 -8.29
N GLY A 199 7.43 14.01 -7.89
CA GLY A 199 6.34 14.98 -7.74
C GLY A 199 6.62 15.99 -6.63
N ASP A 200 7.19 15.53 -5.51
CA ASP A 200 7.73 16.37 -4.43
C ASP A 200 9.10 15.87 -3.99
N LYS A 201 10.15 16.42 -4.61
CA LYS A 201 11.51 15.97 -4.34
C LYS A 201 11.97 16.25 -2.91
N ALA A 202 11.64 17.44 -2.41
CA ALA A 202 12.04 17.88 -1.08
C ALA A 202 11.28 17.09 0.00
N GLY A 203 9.99 16.83 -0.21
CA GLY A 203 9.19 15.95 0.64
C GLY A 203 9.74 14.54 0.68
N SER A 204 10.04 13.96 -0.48
CA SER A 204 10.61 12.60 -0.56
C SER A 204 11.94 12.48 0.18
N LEU A 205 12.85 13.44 -0.03
CA LEU A 205 14.12 13.52 0.71
C LEU A 205 13.88 13.60 2.22
N TYR A 206 12.95 14.45 2.64
CA TYR A 206 12.64 14.64 4.06
C TYR A 206 12.04 13.37 4.68
N ALA A 207 11.03 12.78 4.03
CA ALA A 207 10.34 11.57 4.48
C ALA A 207 11.32 10.41 4.67
N VAL A 208 12.13 10.10 3.65
CA VAL A 208 13.10 9.00 3.71
C VAL A 208 14.18 9.24 4.78
N ARG A 209 14.69 10.46 4.91
CA ARG A 209 15.79 10.73 5.87
C ARG A 209 15.34 10.79 7.33
N HIS A 210 14.07 11.09 7.60
CA HIS A 210 13.56 11.34 8.96
C HIS A 210 12.58 10.27 9.45
N TRP A 211 12.27 9.25 8.64
CA TRP A 211 11.37 8.18 9.06
C TRP A 211 11.92 7.44 10.30
N PRO A 212 11.14 7.29 11.38
CA PRO A 212 11.69 6.85 12.66
C PRO A 212 11.55 5.34 12.95
N THR A 213 10.95 4.57 12.04
CA THR A 213 10.64 3.14 12.24
C THR A 213 11.12 2.29 11.06
N ARG A 214 10.67 1.03 10.99
CA ARG A 214 11.04 0.14 9.89
C ARG A 214 10.49 0.70 8.57
N LEU A 215 11.36 0.80 7.57
CA LEU A 215 11.05 1.26 6.22
C LEU A 215 11.53 0.22 5.21
N VAL A 216 10.60 -0.29 4.41
CA VAL A 216 10.89 -1.20 3.31
C VAL A 216 10.52 -0.54 2.00
N PHE A 217 11.48 -0.43 1.10
CA PHE A 217 11.23 0.02 -0.26
C PHE A 217 10.83 -1.14 -1.17
N VAL A 218 9.85 -0.87 -2.02
CA VAL A 218 9.48 -1.73 -3.15
C VAL A 218 9.90 -0.99 -4.40
N GLY A 219 11.09 -1.32 -4.89
CA GLY A 219 11.68 -0.70 -6.07
C GLY A 219 10.92 -1.06 -7.34
N ARG A 220 11.07 -0.22 -8.36
CA ARG A 220 10.40 -0.44 -9.66
C ARG A 220 10.76 -1.77 -10.30
N GLU A 221 11.94 -2.31 -10.08
CA GLU A 221 12.38 -3.62 -10.57
C GLU A 221 11.62 -4.80 -9.97
N ILE A 222 10.80 -4.57 -8.94
CA ILE A 222 9.94 -5.59 -8.33
C ILE A 222 8.64 -5.74 -9.11
N GLY A 223 7.88 -4.66 -9.29
CA GLY A 223 6.54 -4.71 -9.92
C GLY A 223 6.41 -4.00 -11.25
N SER A 224 7.38 -3.18 -11.65
CA SER A 224 7.40 -2.38 -12.90
C SER A 224 8.62 -2.71 -13.76
N VAL A 225 8.91 -1.90 -14.79
CA VAL A 225 10.09 -2.13 -15.65
C VAL A 225 11.37 -2.05 -14.81
N PRO A 226 12.29 -3.04 -14.85
CA PRO A 226 12.35 -4.15 -15.82
C PRO A 226 11.79 -5.52 -15.36
N SER A 227 11.05 -5.61 -14.25
CA SER A 227 10.55 -6.86 -13.64
C SER A 227 9.91 -7.84 -14.63
N GLY A 228 9.05 -7.33 -15.51
CA GLY A 228 8.24 -8.13 -16.43
C GLY A 228 6.90 -8.61 -15.86
N LEU A 229 6.68 -8.51 -14.53
CA LEU A 229 5.39 -8.82 -13.91
C LEU A 229 4.27 -7.94 -14.47
N LYS A 230 3.12 -8.56 -14.72
CA LYS A 230 1.95 -7.85 -15.23
C LYS A 230 0.64 -8.54 -14.89
N ALA A 231 -0.41 -7.75 -14.73
CA ALA A 231 -1.78 -8.22 -14.49
C ALA A 231 -2.79 -7.20 -15.05
N GLY A 232 -4.05 -7.61 -15.14
CA GLY A 232 -5.19 -6.74 -15.44
C GLY A 232 -5.90 -7.06 -16.74
N ALA A 233 -5.34 -7.88 -17.64
CA ALA A 233 -6.07 -8.28 -18.86
C ALA A 233 -7.37 -9.04 -18.54
N ARG A 234 -7.40 -9.82 -17.44
CA ARG A 234 -8.58 -10.62 -17.08
C ARG A 234 -9.68 -9.81 -16.43
N LEU A 235 -9.46 -8.52 -16.12
CA LEU A 235 -10.53 -7.61 -15.71
C LEU A 235 -11.66 -7.50 -16.76
N GLN A 236 -11.39 -7.83 -18.04
CA GLN A 236 -12.42 -7.94 -19.08
C GLN A 236 -13.49 -9.01 -18.80
N GLU A 237 -13.19 -9.98 -17.91
CA GLU A 237 -14.10 -11.06 -17.49
C GLU A 237 -15.09 -10.59 -16.41
N LEU A 238 -14.82 -9.46 -15.75
CA LEU A 238 -15.70 -8.90 -14.71
C LEU A 238 -16.92 -8.19 -15.32
N PRO A 239 -18.01 -7.98 -14.56
CA PRO A 239 -19.13 -7.14 -15.00
C PRO A 239 -18.67 -5.76 -15.50
N ALA A 240 -19.36 -5.23 -16.51
CA ALA A 240 -19.00 -3.95 -17.13
C ALA A 240 -19.11 -2.75 -16.18
N ASP A 241 -19.82 -2.91 -15.08
CA ASP A 241 -20.00 -1.97 -13.96
C ASP A 241 -19.15 -2.35 -12.73
N HIS A 242 -17.97 -2.94 -12.95
CA HIS A 242 -16.95 -3.13 -11.92
C HIS A 242 -15.94 -1.97 -11.94
N PRO A 243 -15.69 -1.23 -10.84
CA PRO A 243 -14.90 0.00 -10.87
C PRO A 243 -13.46 -0.22 -11.33
N VAL A 244 -12.85 -1.35 -10.96
CA VAL A 244 -11.49 -1.71 -11.41
C VAL A 244 -11.43 -1.95 -12.91
N ARG A 245 -12.41 -2.68 -13.47
CA ARG A 245 -12.53 -2.87 -14.92
C ARG A 245 -12.71 -1.52 -15.61
N VAL A 246 -13.63 -0.69 -15.13
CA VAL A 246 -13.88 0.64 -15.67
C VAL A 246 -12.62 1.51 -15.62
N GLY A 247 -11.86 1.45 -14.54
CA GLY A 247 -10.60 2.18 -14.40
C GLY A 247 -9.58 1.79 -15.46
N TYR A 248 -9.37 0.49 -15.65
CA TYR A 248 -8.46 -0.03 -16.68
C TYR A 248 -8.96 0.27 -18.09
N GLU A 249 -10.27 0.16 -18.35
CA GLU A 249 -10.87 0.51 -19.63
C GLU A 249 -10.63 1.99 -19.98
N ALA A 250 -10.86 2.88 -19.01
CA ALA A 250 -10.63 4.31 -19.16
C ALA A 250 -9.13 4.63 -19.36
N TYR A 251 -8.24 3.99 -18.61
CA TYR A 251 -6.80 4.18 -18.74
C TYR A 251 -6.25 3.77 -20.11
N PHE A 252 -6.72 2.63 -20.65
CA PHE A 252 -6.29 2.13 -21.95
C PHE A 252 -7.11 2.67 -23.14
N GLY A 253 -8.20 3.40 -22.88
CA GLY A 253 -9.11 3.91 -23.90
C GLY A 253 -9.85 2.80 -24.65
N GLY A 254 -10.24 1.72 -23.96
CA GLY A 254 -10.83 0.54 -24.60
C GLY A 254 -10.89 -0.64 -23.65
N GLN A 255 -10.56 -1.85 -24.12
CA GLN A 255 -10.54 -3.04 -23.27
C GLN A 255 -9.40 -2.98 -22.24
N PRO A 256 -9.58 -3.58 -21.03
CA PRO A 256 -8.48 -3.76 -20.08
C PRO A 256 -7.33 -4.53 -20.72
N LYS A 257 -6.10 -4.22 -20.30
CA LYS A 257 -4.88 -4.90 -20.75
C LYS A 257 -3.99 -5.12 -19.54
N ASP A 258 -3.02 -6.01 -19.72
CA ASP A 258 -1.92 -6.15 -18.78
C ASP A 258 -1.21 -4.82 -18.57
N ARG A 259 -1.07 -4.42 -17.30
CA ARG A 259 -0.24 -3.32 -16.82
C ARG A 259 0.80 -3.88 -15.85
N HIS A 260 1.85 -3.11 -15.58
CA HIS A 260 2.73 -3.44 -14.47
C HIS A 260 1.97 -3.40 -13.14
N VAL A 261 2.59 -3.99 -12.12
CA VAL A 261 1.96 -4.25 -10.83
C VAL A 261 2.75 -3.62 -9.67
N ALA A 262 3.29 -2.41 -9.86
CA ALA A 262 4.14 -1.76 -8.86
C ALA A 262 3.43 -1.64 -7.51
N ASP A 263 2.27 -1.03 -7.50
CA ASP A 263 1.53 -0.71 -6.27
C ASP A 263 0.96 -1.98 -5.63
N GLN A 264 0.50 -2.91 -6.47
CA GLN A 264 0.04 -4.23 -6.06
C GLN A 264 1.14 -5.04 -5.36
N THR A 265 2.39 -4.98 -5.84
CA THR A 265 3.50 -5.67 -5.16
C THR A 265 3.81 -5.07 -3.79
N ALA A 266 3.69 -3.74 -3.64
CA ALA A 266 3.82 -3.08 -2.35
C ALA A 266 2.72 -3.48 -1.36
N VAL A 267 1.46 -3.48 -1.81
CA VAL A 267 0.32 -3.96 -1.02
C VAL A 267 0.48 -5.43 -0.65
N LEU A 268 0.89 -6.29 -1.59
CA LEU A 268 1.07 -7.72 -1.35
C LEU A 268 2.13 -7.98 -0.27
N PHE A 269 3.28 -7.31 -0.34
CA PHE A 269 4.31 -7.42 0.69
C PHE A 269 3.84 -6.89 2.05
N ALA A 270 3.15 -5.74 2.08
CA ALA A 270 2.71 -5.14 3.33
C ALA A 270 1.76 -6.04 4.13
N VAL A 271 0.89 -6.78 3.43
CA VAL A 271 -0.10 -7.66 4.06
C VAL A 271 0.45 -9.07 4.29
N ARG A 272 1.12 -9.63 3.29
CA ARG A 272 1.52 -11.06 3.30
C ARG A 272 2.98 -11.29 3.61
N GLY A 273 3.80 -10.25 3.73
CA GLY A 273 5.23 -10.33 4.00
C GLY A 273 6.02 -10.96 2.85
N LEU A 274 7.12 -11.62 3.18
CA LEU A 274 8.02 -12.21 2.19
C LEU A 274 7.42 -13.43 1.49
N ARG A 275 6.81 -14.36 2.26
CA ARG A 275 6.39 -15.70 1.80
C ARG A 275 7.40 -16.29 0.81
N ASP A 276 6.94 -17.07 -0.17
CA ASP A 276 7.76 -17.48 -1.31
C ASP A 276 7.73 -16.45 -2.45
N TYR A 277 7.28 -15.21 -2.18
CA TYR A 277 7.20 -14.14 -3.17
C TYR A 277 8.52 -13.37 -3.30
N TRP A 278 9.10 -12.99 -2.16
CA TRP A 278 10.16 -11.98 -2.12
C TRP A 278 11.33 -12.41 -1.23
N ASP A 279 12.52 -11.98 -1.61
CA ASP A 279 13.66 -11.86 -0.71
C ASP A 279 13.82 -10.38 -0.30
N ILE A 280 14.74 -10.09 0.62
CA ILE A 280 14.93 -8.73 1.13
C ILE A 280 16.40 -8.46 1.42
N GLU A 281 16.87 -7.27 1.05
CA GLU A 281 18.10 -6.70 1.61
C GLU A 281 17.72 -5.94 2.88
N ALA A 282 18.19 -6.45 4.02
CA ALA A 282 17.83 -5.96 5.35
C ALA A 282 18.93 -5.11 6.00
N LYS A 283 20.04 -4.86 5.29
CA LYS A 283 21.19 -4.09 5.79
C LYS A 283 21.44 -2.87 4.93
N GLY A 284 21.78 -1.78 5.58
CA GLY A 284 22.09 -0.52 4.94
C GLY A 284 20.94 0.50 4.96
N PHE A 285 21.09 1.51 4.12
CA PHE A 285 20.10 2.56 3.92
C PHE A 285 20.25 3.17 2.54
N MET A 286 19.17 3.79 2.07
CA MET A 286 19.17 4.63 0.88
C MET A 286 19.83 5.98 1.19
N ASP A 287 21.02 6.23 0.66
CA ASP A 287 21.68 7.54 0.71
C ASP A 287 21.09 8.46 -0.38
N LEU A 288 19.84 8.86 -0.16
CA LEU A 288 19.06 9.70 -1.07
C LEU A 288 19.59 11.13 -1.09
N GLN A 289 19.85 11.66 -2.28
CA GLN A 289 20.35 13.01 -2.53
C GLN A 289 19.20 13.97 -2.88
N ALA A 290 19.48 15.27 -2.88
CA ALA A 290 18.45 16.30 -3.09
C ALA A 290 17.83 16.32 -4.50
N ASP A 291 18.51 15.74 -5.49
CA ASP A 291 17.97 15.53 -6.83
C ASP A 291 17.13 14.24 -6.97
N ASN A 292 17.05 13.47 -5.87
CA ASN A 292 16.43 12.15 -5.69
C ASN A 292 17.12 10.98 -6.38
N THR A 293 18.38 11.17 -6.78
CA THR A 293 19.29 10.05 -7.03
C THR A 293 19.73 9.43 -5.72
N PHE A 294 20.12 8.15 -5.74
CA PHE A 294 20.63 7.50 -4.53
C PHE A 294 21.66 6.42 -4.83
N THR A 295 22.45 6.10 -3.81
CA THR A 295 23.20 4.86 -3.70
C THR A 295 22.84 4.15 -2.41
N TRP A 296 22.90 2.83 -2.42
CA TRP A 296 22.72 2.03 -1.22
C TRP A 296 24.01 2.01 -0.41
N ASN A 297 23.90 2.34 0.87
CA ASN A 297 25.04 2.52 1.76
C ASN A 297 24.92 1.59 2.97
N TYR A 298 25.99 0.86 3.28
CA TYR A 298 26.04 -0.13 4.36
C TYR A 298 26.60 0.40 5.70
N ALA A 299 26.77 1.73 5.85
CA ALA A 299 27.33 2.32 7.06
C ALA A 299 26.36 2.30 8.27
N ALA A 300 25.06 2.07 8.04
CA ALA A 300 24.05 1.92 9.08
C ALA A 300 22.88 1.08 8.57
N ASP A 301 22.25 0.29 9.43
CA ASP A 301 21.07 -0.52 9.09
C ASP A 301 19.80 0.25 9.45
N ARG A 302 19.28 1.04 8.50
CA ARG A 302 18.08 1.87 8.71
C ARG A 302 16.91 1.48 7.81
N HIS A 303 17.19 1.09 6.57
CA HIS A 303 16.16 0.80 5.57
C HIS A 303 16.36 -0.61 5.01
N GLU A 304 15.31 -1.11 4.38
CA GLU A 304 15.31 -2.39 3.69
C GLU A 304 14.77 -2.19 2.27
N TYR A 305 15.09 -3.07 1.31
CA TYR A 305 14.40 -3.09 0.01
C TYR A 305 14.15 -4.52 -0.47
N LEU A 306 13.04 -4.71 -1.16
CA LEU A 306 12.65 -6.01 -1.69
C LEU A 306 13.55 -6.46 -2.84
N LEU A 307 13.68 -7.77 -2.94
CA LEU A 307 14.36 -8.48 -4.02
C LEU A 307 13.40 -9.51 -4.62
N LYS A 308 13.48 -9.73 -5.94
CA LYS A 308 12.80 -10.86 -6.55
C LYS A 308 13.39 -12.16 -6.02
N ARG A 309 12.53 -13.12 -5.69
CA ARG A 309 12.91 -14.44 -5.20
C ARG A 309 12.90 -15.47 -6.33
N THR A 310 13.71 -16.51 -6.17
CA THR A 310 13.58 -17.74 -6.97
C THR A 310 13.17 -18.90 -6.07
N VAL A 311 12.28 -19.75 -6.56
CA VAL A 311 11.83 -20.97 -5.87
C VAL A 311 12.30 -22.16 -6.69
N ASP A 312 13.06 -23.07 -6.07
CA ASP A 312 13.70 -24.21 -6.75
C ASP A 312 14.51 -23.83 -8.00
N GLY A 313 15.20 -22.68 -7.93
CA GLY A 313 16.03 -22.15 -9.01
C GLY A 313 15.24 -21.54 -10.18
N LYS A 314 13.93 -21.33 -10.05
CA LYS A 314 13.08 -20.71 -11.08
C LYS A 314 12.47 -19.39 -10.59
N PRO A 315 12.24 -18.41 -11.47
CA PRO A 315 11.41 -17.26 -11.15
C PRO A 315 10.00 -17.70 -10.74
N ASN A 316 9.45 -17.06 -9.71
CA ASN A 316 8.10 -17.28 -9.20
C ASN A 316 7.06 -16.31 -9.82
N ASP A 317 7.46 -15.55 -10.86
CA ASP A 317 6.67 -14.47 -11.46
C ASP A 317 5.21 -14.87 -11.78
N ARG A 318 4.99 -16.06 -12.36
CA ARG A 318 3.65 -16.54 -12.72
C ARG A 318 2.74 -16.77 -11.52
N GLU A 319 3.31 -17.18 -10.39
CA GLU A 319 2.56 -17.34 -9.15
C GLU A 319 2.11 -15.98 -8.63
N ILE A 320 3.05 -15.01 -8.59
CA ILE A 320 2.77 -13.64 -8.14
C ILE A 320 1.71 -12.97 -9.05
N GLU A 321 1.86 -13.06 -10.38
CA GLU A 321 0.87 -12.57 -11.34
C GLU A 321 -0.51 -13.18 -11.07
N GLY A 322 -0.59 -14.50 -10.85
CA GLY A 322 -1.84 -15.18 -10.54
C GLY A 322 -2.48 -14.73 -9.22
N VAL A 323 -1.67 -14.50 -8.18
CA VAL A 323 -2.15 -13.98 -6.89
C VAL A 323 -2.67 -12.56 -7.02
N ILE A 324 -1.92 -11.67 -7.70
CA ILE A 324 -2.30 -10.28 -7.91
C ILE A 324 -3.57 -10.20 -8.75
N GLU A 325 -3.63 -10.90 -9.88
CA GLU A 325 -4.81 -10.93 -10.75
C GLU A 325 -6.02 -11.47 -9.98
N GLY A 326 -5.86 -12.55 -9.21
CA GLY A 326 -6.95 -13.12 -8.41
C GLY A 326 -7.52 -12.14 -7.38
N LEU A 327 -6.66 -11.37 -6.71
CA LEU A 327 -7.07 -10.33 -5.76
C LEU A 327 -7.71 -9.11 -6.46
N MET A 328 -7.17 -8.69 -7.61
CA MET A 328 -7.74 -7.58 -8.39
C MET A 328 -9.12 -7.92 -8.98
N MET A 329 -9.33 -9.20 -9.33
CA MET A 329 -10.61 -9.71 -9.83
C MET A 329 -11.65 -9.90 -8.72
N HIS A 330 -11.34 -9.55 -7.47
CA HIS A 330 -12.26 -9.72 -6.36
C HIS A 330 -13.56 -8.95 -6.58
N HIS A 331 -14.66 -9.70 -6.58
CA HIS A 331 -16.02 -9.17 -6.64
C HIS A 331 -16.69 -9.41 -5.30
N ARG A 332 -17.18 -8.35 -4.66
CA ARG A 332 -17.91 -8.51 -3.40
C ARG A 332 -19.19 -9.30 -3.65
N THR A 333 -19.37 -10.40 -2.91
CA THR A 333 -20.57 -11.26 -3.00
C THR A 333 -21.62 -10.91 -1.94
N LYS A 334 -21.28 -10.05 -0.98
CA LYS A 334 -22.20 -9.60 0.08
C LYS A 334 -22.86 -8.27 -0.30
N PRO A 335 -24.19 -8.13 -0.18
CA PRO A 335 -24.89 -6.89 -0.50
C PRO A 335 -24.44 -5.75 0.42
N ILE A 336 -24.48 -4.52 -0.11
CA ILE A 336 -24.33 -3.28 0.64
C ILE A 336 -25.48 -3.26 1.67
N ARG A 337 -25.13 -3.24 2.97
CA ARG A 337 -26.11 -3.06 4.05
C ARG A 337 -26.39 -1.58 4.25
#